data_AF-A0A919IRW8-F1
#
_entry.id   AF-A0A919IRW8-F1
#
_cell.length_a   1.000
_cell.length_b   1.000
_cell.length_c   1.000
_cell.angle_alpha   90.00
_cell.angle_beta   90.00
_cell.angle_gamma   90.00
#
_symmetry.space_group_name_H-M   'P 1'
#
loop_
_entity.id
_entity.type
_entity.pdbx_description
1 polymer ?
#
loop_
_entity_poly.entity_id
_entity_poly.type
_entity_poly.pdbx_seq_one_letter_code
_entity_poly.pdbx_strand_id
1 'polypeptide(L)'
;MVIAASSYVALKSEGGERYVLSKTPIEYVCKGAVPGVCMASGTTRQLDNLATSMQKQAQVLTSLGIRLPANFYQEVPNHRPDPHQGLIIMATDAVNASDPNPSDVADYLSLPAACQEYYDGGTPPEIPLQARAIVADLIRSKNGLQPFMLGTDQLSSEWMKSDRVDPWLKSTYVSLESCELDALHLPF
;
A
#
# COMPACT_ATOMS: atom_id res chain seq x y z
N MET A 1 -5.25 -31.90 15.72
CA MET A 1 -6.29 -31.60 14.72
C MET A 1 -5.77 -30.44 13.89
N VAL A 2 -5.35 -30.68 12.64
CA VAL A 2 -4.84 -29.64 11.74
C VAL A 2 -6.05 -29.02 11.05
N ILE A 3 -6.38 -27.78 11.42
CA ILE A 3 -7.41 -27.01 10.70
C ILE A 3 -6.76 -26.57 9.39
N ALA A 4 -7.21 -27.12 8.27
CA ALA A 4 -6.78 -26.66 6.96
C ALA A 4 -7.30 -25.22 6.76
N ALA A 5 -6.38 -24.25 6.70
CA ALA A 5 -6.72 -22.88 6.36
C ALA A 5 -7.34 -22.85 4.96
N SER A 6 -8.56 -22.31 4.84
CA SER A 6 -9.21 -22.08 3.56
C SER A 6 -8.95 -20.64 3.14
N SER A 7 -8.54 -20.43 1.89
CA SER A 7 -8.25 -19.11 1.34
C SER A 7 -9.35 -18.69 0.37
N TYR A 8 -9.63 -17.39 0.27
CA TYR A 8 -10.67 -16.88 -0.63
C TYR A 8 -10.01 -16.12 -1.76
N VAL A 9 -10.37 -16.41 -3.00
CA VAL A 9 -9.95 -15.61 -4.16
C VAL A 9 -11.19 -14.89 -4.70
N ALA A 10 -11.12 -13.58 -4.84
CA ALA A 10 -12.19 -12.80 -5.46
C ALA A 10 -12.13 -12.99 -6.98
N LEU A 11 -13.21 -13.53 -7.57
CA LEU A 11 -13.39 -13.64 -9.02
C LEU A 11 -14.65 -12.86 -9.42
N LYS A 12 -14.57 -12.04 -10.47
CA LYS A 12 -15.76 -11.41 -11.05
C LYS A 12 -16.36 -12.34 -12.09
N SER A 13 -17.63 -12.71 -11.91
CA SER A 13 -18.44 -13.34 -12.97
C SER A 13 -19.43 -12.31 -13.53
N GLU A 14 -19.97 -12.52 -14.73
CA GLU A 14 -20.85 -11.58 -15.44
C GLU A 14 -22.12 -11.14 -14.68
N GLY A 15 -22.40 -11.66 -13.47
CA GLY A 15 -23.54 -11.28 -12.64
C GLY A 15 -23.23 -10.82 -11.21
N GLY A 16 -21.97 -10.54 -10.84
CA GLY A 16 -21.60 -10.02 -9.51
C GLY A 16 -20.24 -10.51 -8.97
N GLU A 17 -19.86 -9.99 -7.80
CA GLU A 17 -18.68 -10.45 -7.03
C GLU A 17 -18.89 -11.91 -6.59
N ARG A 18 -17.96 -12.79 -6.93
CA ARG A 18 -17.95 -14.16 -6.41
C ARG A 18 -16.61 -14.43 -5.75
N TYR A 19 -16.59 -14.40 -4.42
CA TYR A 19 -15.49 -15.00 -3.67
C TYR A 19 -15.57 -16.52 -3.84
N VAL A 20 -14.55 -17.10 -4.45
CA VAL A 20 -14.42 -18.55 -4.54
C VAL A 20 -13.51 -19.01 -3.42
N LEU A 21 -14.05 -19.87 -2.58
CA LEU A 21 -13.29 -20.62 -1.58
C LEU A 21 -12.33 -21.56 -2.31
N SER A 22 -11.03 -21.32 -2.16
CA SER A 22 -10.00 -22.28 -2.54
C SER A 22 -9.44 -22.97 -1.31
N LYS A 23 -9.30 -24.29 -1.40
CA LYS A 23 -8.57 -25.10 -0.43
C LYS A 23 -7.09 -25.24 -0.81
N THR A 24 -6.69 -24.74 -1.98
CA THR A 24 -5.29 -24.73 -2.39
C THR A 24 -4.59 -23.51 -1.80
N PRO A 25 -3.29 -23.61 -1.48
CA PRO A 25 -2.48 -22.45 -1.16
C PRO A 25 -2.60 -21.37 -2.24
N ILE A 26 -2.54 -20.10 -1.80
CA ILE A 26 -2.52 -18.97 -2.72
C ILE A 26 -1.18 -18.97 -3.43
N GLU A 27 -1.21 -19.00 -4.76
CA GLU A 27 -0.02 -18.80 -5.59
C GLU A 27 0.03 -17.35 -6.04
N TYR A 28 1.20 -16.73 -5.90
CA TYR A 28 1.46 -15.37 -6.33
C TYR A 28 2.25 -15.33 -7.63
N VAL A 29 1.90 -14.40 -8.51
CA VAL A 29 2.67 -14.06 -9.71
C VAL A 29 3.25 -12.67 -9.48
N CYS A 30 4.58 -12.56 -9.58
CA CYS A 30 5.31 -11.33 -9.31
C CYS A 30 5.88 -10.69 -10.58
N LYS A 31 5.88 -9.36 -10.65
CA LYS A 31 6.43 -8.55 -11.74
C LYS A 31 7.12 -7.30 -11.22
N GLY A 32 8.02 -6.77 -12.04
CA GLY A 32 8.78 -5.56 -11.75
C GLY A 32 10.13 -5.81 -11.06
N ALA A 33 10.97 -4.76 -11.05
CA ALA A 33 12.13 -4.62 -10.17
C ALA A 33 11.68 -4.06 -8.82
N VAL A 34 12.61 -3.62 -7.95
CA VAL A 34 12.27 -3.09 -6.62
C VAL A 34 11.56 -1.72 -6.71
N PRO A 35 10.36 -1.54 -6.12
CA PRO A 35 9.56 -2.56 -5.44
C PRO A 35 8.81 -3.47 -6.43
N GLY A 36 8.93 -4.78 -6.24
CA GLY A 36 8.19 -5.78 -7.02
C GLY A 36 6.72 -5.81 -6.60
N VAL A 37 5.85 -6.26 -7.50
CA VAL A 37 4.41 -6.41 -7.26
C VAL A 37 4.04 -7.87 -7.42
N CYS A 38 3.38 -8.45 -6.42
CA CYS A 38 2.95 -9.83 -6.39
C CYS A 38 1.42 -9.90 -6.23
N MET A 39 0.72 -10.38 -7.24
CA MET A 39 -0.74 -10.58 -7.21
C MET A 39 -1.09 -12.06 -7.16
N ALA A 40 -2.22 -12.40 -6.56
CA ALA A 40 -2.70 -13.79 -6.60
C ALA A 40 -2.92 -14.22 -8.07
N SER A 41 -2.61 -15.47 -8.41
CA SER A 41 -2.56 -15.94 -9.81
C SER A 41 -3.87 -15.73 -10.60
N GLY A 42 -5.02 -15.71 -9.92
CA GLY A 42 -6.35 -15.43 -10.51
C GLY A 42 -6.70 -13.95 -10.70
N THR A 43 -5.87 -13.01 -10.25
CA THR A 43 -6.16 -11.55 -10.23
C THR A 43 -5.08 -10.74 -10.95
N THR A 44 -4.30 -11.37 -11.84
CA THR A 44 -3.10 -10.81 -12.46
C THR A 44 -3.35 -9.85 -13.63
N ARG A 45 -4.61 -9.53 -13.96
CA ARG A 45 -4.96 -8.77 -15.17
C ARG A 45 -4.21 -7.43 -15.30
N GLN A 46 -4.08 -6.70 -14.20
CA GLN A 46 -3.41 -5.39 -14.17
C GLN A 46 -1.94 -5.46 -13.75
N LEU A 47 -1.39 -6.67 -13.54
CA LEU A 47 -0.13 -6.85 -12.83
C LEU A 47 1.05 -6.08 -13.46
N ASP A 48 1.20 -6.13 -14.78
CA ASP A 48 2.28 -5.44 -15.48
C ASP A 48 2.13 -3.89 -15.38
N ASN A 49 0.90 -3.39 -15.50
CA ASN A 49 0.59 -1.95 -15.39
C ASN A 49 0.75 -1.45 -13.94
N LEU A 50 0.33 -2.26 -12.97
CA LEU A 50 0.51 -2.00 -11.54
C LEU A 50 1.99 -1.96 -11.15
N ALA A 51 2.78 -2.94 -11.60
CA ALA A 51 4.23 -2.95 -11.37
C ALA A 51 4.92 -1.70 -11.95
N THR A 52 4.55 -1.31 -13.17
CA THR A 52 5.09 -0.10 -13.82
C THR A 52 4.68 1.17 -13.06
N SER A 53 3.41 1.27 -12.65
CA SER A 53 2.90 2.42 -11.91
C SER A 53 3.55 2.54 -10.52
N MET A 54 3.68 1.42 -9.79
CA MET A 54 4.35 1.38 -8.49
C MET A 54 5.82 1.80 -8.61
N GLN A 55 6.56 1.32 -9.60
CA GLN A 55 7.94 1.75 -9.82
C GLN A 55 8.05 3.25 -10.11
N LYS A 56 7.17 3.78 -10.97
CA LYS A 56 7.16 5.20 -11.30
C LYS A 56 6.92 6.05 -10.05
N GLN A 57 5.89 5.71 -9.26
CA GLN A 57 5.57 6.49 -8.07
C GLN A 57 6.60 6.32 -6.94
N ALA A 58 7.20 5.13 -6.83
CA ALA A 58 8.28 4.81 -5.89
C ALA A 58 9.55 5.66 -6.10
N GLN A 59 9.74 6.28 -7.28
CA GLN A 59 10.86 7.19 -7.53
C GLN A 59 10.90 8.35 -6.53
N VAL A 60 9.73 8.82 -6.07
CA VAL A 60 9.65 9.87 -5.05
C VAL A 60 10.32 9.43 -3.75
N LEU A 61 10.07 8.22 -3.29
CA LEU A 61 10.63 7.71 -2.03
C LEU A 61 12.11 7.32 -2.19
N THR A 62 12.44 6.60 -3.27
CA THR A 62 13.80 6.12 -3.52
C THR A 62 14.78 7.25 -3.81
N SER A 63 14.36 8.36 -4.45
CA SER A 63 15.20 9.54 -4.64
C SER A 63 15.60 10.22 -3.32
N LEU A 64 14.83 9.99 -2.24
CA LEU A 64 15.15 10.41 -0.89
C LEU A 64 16.05 9.40 -0.16
N GLY A 65 16.39 8.27 -0.76
CA GLY A 65 17.15 7.19 -0.11
C GLY A 65 16.31 6.34 0.84
N ILE A 66 14.98 6.42 0.75
CA ILE A 66 14.08 5.52 1.48
C ILE A 66 14.18 4.14 0.85
N ARG A 67 14.45 3.12 1.68
CA ARG A 67 14.43 1.72 1.26
C ARG A 67 12.97 1.26 1.22
N LEU A 68 12.60 0.61 0.14
CA LEU A 68 11.26 0.04 -0.03
C LEU A 68 11.35 -1.48 0.19
N PRO A 69 10.23 -2.10 0.62
CA PRO A 69 10.10 -3.55 0.58
C PRO A 69 10.48 -4.09 -0.80
N ALA A 70 11.17 -5.23 -0.82
CA ALA A 70 11.55 -5.87 -2.07
C ALA A 70 10.33 -6.18 -2.94
N ASN A 71 9.22 -6.57 -2.31
CA ASN A 71 7.97 -6.91 -2.95
C ASN A 71 6.77 -6.39 -2.14
N PHE A 72 5.72 -6.01 -2.85
CA PHE A 72 4.40 -5.70 -2.34
C PHE A 72 3.42 -6.79 -2.76
N TYR A 73 2.68 -7.35 -1.81
CA TYR A 73 1.79 -8.49 -2.04
C TYR A 73 0.34 -8.06 -1.94
N GLN A 74 -0.47 -8.57 -2.87
CA GLN A 74 -1.92 -8.47 -2.78
C GLN A 74 -2.41 -9.14 -1.50
N GLU A 75 -3.16 -8.38 -0.70
CA GLU A 75 -3.90 -8.91 0.42
C GLU A 75 -4.98 -9.87 -0.07
N VAL A 76 -5.05 -11.05 0.56
CA VAL A 76 -6.06 -12.05 0.28
C VAL A 76 -6.81 -12.36 1.58
N PRO A 77 -8.15 -12.34 1.60
CA PRO A 77 -8.91 -12.57 2.81
C PRO A 77 -8.57 -13.90 3.49
N ASN A 78 -8.49 -13.87 4.83
CA ASN A 78 -8.11 -15.00 5.70
C ASN A 78 -6.68 -15.50 5.51
N HIS A 79 -5.82 -14.73 4.84
CA HIS A 79 -4.39 -14.95 4.81
C HIS A 79 -3.70 -13.90 5.68
N ARG A 80 -2.86 -14.32 6.62
CA ARG A 80 -2.04 -13.40 7.41
C ARG A 80 -0.84 -12.98 6.55
N PRO A 81 -0.71 -11.70 6.20
CA PRO A 81 0.44 -11.23 5.43
C PRO A 81 1.74 -11.34 6.24
N ASP A 82 2.86 -11.46 5.53
CA ASP A 82 4.20 -11.39 6.13
C ASP A 82 4.48 -9.94 6.56
N PRO A 83 4.87 -9.70 7.83
CA PRO A 83 5.12 -8.35 8.34
C PRO A 83 6.29 -7.63 7.64
N HIS A 84 7.17 -8.34 6.94
CA HIS A 84 8.31 -7.75 6.22
C HIS A 84 8.02 -7.45 4.74
N GLN A 85 6.76 -7.55 4.34
CA GLN A 85 6.32 -7.32 2.97
C GLN A 85 5.41 -6.11 2.89
N GLY A 86 5.55 -5.35 1.80
CA GLY A 86 4.60 -4.31 1.47
C GLY A 86 3.26 -4.93 1.10
N LEU A 87 2.19 -4.16 1.24
CA LEU A 87 0.85 -4.68 1.05
C LEU A 87 0.04 -3.88 0.02
N ILE A 88 -0.72 -4.60 -0.79
CA ILE A 88 -1.65 -4.06 -1.78
C ILE A 88 -3.06 -4.47 -1.35
N ILE A 89 -3.80 -3.50 -0.80
CA ILE A 89 -5.20 -3.66 -0.42
C ILE A 89 -6.07 -3.18 -1.57
N MET A 90 -6.62 -4.11 -2.36
CA MET A 90 -7.44 -3.75 -3.51
C MET A 90 -8.92 -3.89 -3.17
N ALA A 91 -9.70 -2.87 -3.53
CA ALA A 91 -11.15 -3.01 -3.63
C ALA A 91 -11.50 -4.00 -4.77
N THR A 92 -12.64 -4.68 -4.66
CA THR A 92 -13.02 -5.75 -5.60
C THR A 92 -13.12 -5.27 -7.06
N ASP A 93 -13.56 -4.04 -7.27
CA ASP A 93 -13.63 -3.40 -8.58
C ASP A 93 -12.23 -3.10 -9.13
N ALA A 94 -11.33 -2.62 -8.28
CA ALA A 94 -9.92 -2.37 -8.62
C ALA A 94 -9.21 -3.65 -9.03
N VAL A 95 -9.41 -4.79 -8.35
CA VAL A 95 -8.80 -6.10 -8.68
C VAL A 95 -8.96 -6.49 -10.15
N ASN A 96 -10.11 -6.14 -10.74
CA ASN A 96 -10.49 -6.53 -12.10
C ASN A 96 -10.29 -5.42 -13.14
N ALA A 97 -9.80 -4.25 -12.73
CA ALA A 97 -9.48 -3.17 -13.64
C ALA A 97 -8.37 -3.60 -14.61
N SER A 98 -8.33 -2.98 -15.79
CA SER A 98 -7.20 -3.18 -16.73
C SER A 98 -6.00 -2.32 -16.33
N ASP A 99 -6.28 -1.15 -15.76
CA ASP A 99 -5.28 -0.17 -15.36
C ASP A 99 -5.46 0.17 -13.88
N PRO A 100 -4.35 0.31 -13.12
CA PRO A 100 -4.40 0.68 -11.72
C PRO A 100 -4.79 2.16 -11.58
N ASN A 101 -5.59 2.48 -10.57
CA ASN A 101 -5.81 3.88 -10.18
C ASN A 101 -4.52 4.46 -9.58
N PRO A 102 -3.99 5.58 -10.10
CA PRO A 102 -2.78 6.19 -9.55
C PRO A 102 -2.90 6.54 -8.07
N SER A 103 -4.10 6.85 -7.56
CA SER A 103 -4.31 7.14 -6.15
C SER A 103 -4.08 5.93 -5.26
N ASP A 104 -4.66 4.79 -5.65
CA ASP A 104 -4.52 3.53 -4.91
C ASP A 104 -3.05 3.08 -4.89
N VAL A 105 -2.30 3.31 -5.97
CA VAL A 105 -0.85 3.00 -6.04
C VAL A 105 -0.04 3.77 -4.99
N ALA A 106 -0.35 5.05 -4.79
CA ALA A 106 0.29 5.84 -3.73
C ALA A 106 -0.08 5.32 -2.34
N ASP A 107 -1.34 4.91 -2.16
CA ASP A 107 -1.83 4.33 -0.91
C ASP A 107 -1.13 2.98 -0.61
N TYR A 108 -0.88 2.14 -1.62
CA TYR A 108 -0.08 0.92 -1.45
C TYR A 108 1.35 1.22 -1.02
N LEU A 109 2.02 2.19 -1.66
CA LEU A 109 3.38 2.59 -1.30
C LEU A 109 3.48 3.18 0.12
N SER A 110 2.39 3.73 0.64
CA SER A 110 2.29 4.20 2.04
C SER A 110 2.16 3.09 3.08
N LEU A 111 2.04 1.83 2.66
CA LEU A 111 1.90 0.66 3.54
C LEU A 111 3.07 -0.31 3.34
N PRO A 112 4.28 0.04 3.83
CA PRO A 112 5.50 -0.76 3.61
C PRO A 112 5.52 -2.08 4.36
N ALA A 113 4.71 -2.24 5.39
CA ALA A 113 4.68 -3.43 6.22
C ALA A 113 3.24 -3.76 6.62
N ALA A 114 2.97 -5.05 6.77
CA ALA A 114 1.69 -5.54 7.22
C ALA A 114 1.63 -5.62 8.76
N CYS A 115 1.66 -4.46 9.42
CA CYS A 115 1.67 -4.35 10.87
C CYS A 115 0.41 -4.96 11.50
N GLN A 116 0.59 -5.73 12.56
CA GLN A 116 -0.46 -6.53 13.19
C GLN A 116 -1.62 -5.67 13.72
N GLU A 117 -1.33 -4.44 14.15
CA GLU A 117 -2.28 -3.44 14.64
C GLU A 117 -3.33 -3.07 13.59
N TYR A 118 -3.04 -3.27 12.30
CA TYR A 118 -4.02 -3.05 11.23
C TYR A 118 -5.00 -4.23 11.06
N TYR A 119 -4.74 -5.38 11.69
CA TYR A 119 -5.44 -6.64 11.48
C TYR A 119 -6.14 -7.21 12.70
N ASP A 120 -5.75 -6.82 13.91
CA ASP A 120 -6.22 -7.42 15.17
C ASP A 120 -7.70 -7.08 15.53
N GLY A 121 -8.49 -6.62 14.57
CA GLY A 121 -9.94 -6.37 14.71
C GLY A 121 -10.29 -5.17 15.60
N GLY A 122 -9.28 -4.50 16.17
CA GLY A 122 -9.42 -3.22 16.86
C GLY A 122 -9.51 -2.04 15.87
N THR A 123 -9.91 -0.88 16.37
CA THR A 123 -9.79 0.38 15.62
C THR A 123 -8.31 0.66 15.37
N PRO A 124 -7.86 0.78 14.11
CA PRO A 124 -6.47 1.10 13.83
C PRO A 124 -6.08 2.43 14.50
N PRO A 125 -4.83 2.57 14.98
CA PRO A 125 -4.44 3.81 15.63
C PRO A 125 -4.51 5.00 14.65
N GLU A 126 -5.10 6.10 15.10
CA GLU A 126 -5.42 7.25 14.25
C GLU A 126 -4.18 7.90 13.63
N ILE A 127 -3.13 8.09 14.43
CA ILE A 127 -1.88 8.74 13.99
C ILE A 127 -1.24 7.98 12.80
N PRO A 128 -1.02 6.65 12.87
CA PRO A 128 -0.55 5.88 11.71
C PRO A 128 -1.43 6.01 10.46
N LEU A 129 -2.77 6.00 10.60
CA LEU A 129 -3.66 6.18 9.46
C LEU A 129 -3.48 7.56 8.80
N GLN A 130 -3.40 8.62 9.61
CA GLN A 130 -3.17 9.97 9.11
C GLN A 130 -1.77 10.12 8.49
N ALA A 131 -0.74 9.57 9.13
CA ALA A 131 0.63 9.60 8.61
C ALA A 131 0.71 8.91 7.23
N ARG A 132 0.07 7.74 7.06
CA ARG A 132 -0.03 7.05 5.78
C ARG A 132 -0.75 7.87 4.72
N ALA A 133 -1.86 8.51 5.08
CA ALA A 133 -2.59 9.39 4.17
C ALA A 133 -1.72 10.58 3.70
N ILE A 134 -0.95 11.19 4.61
CA ILE A 134 0.01 12.26 4.27
C ILE A 134 1.11 11.73 3.34
N VAL A 135 1.69 10.56 3.63
CA VAL A 135 2.71 9.92 2.78
C VAL A 135 2.16 9.69 1.36
N ALA A 136 0.97 9.11 1.24
CA ALA A 136 0.33 8.88 -0.05
C ALA A 136 0.08 10.21 -0.80
N ASP A 137 -0.37 11.24 -0.10
CA ASP A 137 -0.62 12.56 -0.69
C ASP A 137 0.66 13.24 -1.18
N LEU A 138 1.76 13.13 -0.41
CA LEU A 138 3.08 13.58 -0.82
C LEU A 138 3.56 12.85 -2.09
N ILE A 139 3.38 11.52 -2.15
CA ILE A 139 3.75 10.73 -3.32
C ILE A 139 2.98 11.22 -4.55
N ARG A 140 1.66 11.40 -4.45
CA ARG A 140 0.85 11.90 -5.57
C ARG A 140 1.24 13.32 -5.96
N SER A 141 1.46 14.19 -4.99
CA SER A 141 1.83 15.58 -5.23
C SER A 141 3.20 15.73 -5.90
N LYS A 142 4.23 15.04 -5.39
CA LYS A 142 5.57 15.05 -5.98
C LYS A 142 5.62 14.37 -7.36
N ASN A 143 4.68 13.48 -7.67
CA ASN A 143 4.50 12.91 -9.02
C ASN A 143 3.64 13.77 -9.96
N GLY A 144 3.16 14.94 -9.52
CA GLY A 144 2.32 15.84 -10.33
C GLY A 144 0.91 15.29 -10.63
N LEU A 145 0.43 14.32 -9.85
CA LEU A 145 -0.89 13.70 -10.03
C LEU A 145 -2.01 14.58 -9.46
N GLN A 146 -1.72 15.31 -8.38
CA GLN A 146 -2.64 16.27 -7.77
C GLN A 146 -1.88 17.31 -6.92
N PRO A 147 -2.49 18.46 -6.58
CA PRO A 147 -1.99 19.31 -5.51
C PRO A 147 -1.99 18.57 -4.16
N PHE A 148 -1.10 18.96 -3.24
CA PHE A 148 -1.17 18.48 -1.86
C PHE A 148 -2.44 19.03 -1.19
N MET A 149 -3.23 18.15 -0.55
CA MET A 149 -4.59 18.43 -0.08
C MET A 149 -4.75 18.32 1.44
N LEU A 150 -3.71 17.95 2.19
CA LEU A 150 -3.82 17.88 3.65
C LEU A 150 -3.99 19.29 4.21
N GLY A 151 -5.13 19.59 4.82
CA GLY A 151 -5.45 20.92 5.37
C GLY A 151 -5.53 21.99 4.29
N THR A 152 -6.70 22.60 4.07
CA THR A 152 -6.83 23.74 3.13
C THR A 152 -6.21 25.03 3.69
N ASP A 153 -5.35 24.93 4.69
CA ASP A 153 -4.79 26.07 5.40
C ASP A 153 -3.40 26.43 4.89
N GLN A 154 -2.99 27.66 5.22
CA GLN A 154 -1.70 28.21 4.83
C GLN A 154 -0.53 27.40 5.43
N LEU A 155 -0.72 26.81 6.62
CA LEU A 155 0.28 26.03 7.34
C LEU A 155 0.74 24.81 6.52
N SER A 156 -0.20 24.11 5.90
CA SER A 156 0.10 22.93 5.10
C SER A 156 0.90 23.27 3.84
N SER A 157 0.58 24.40 3.20
CA SER A 157 1.33 24.92 2.05
C SER A 157 2.74 25.40 2.41
N GLU A 158 2.91 25.99 3.59
CA GLU A 158 4.23 26.42 4.09
C GLU A 158 5.09 25.22 4.48
N TRP A 159 4.51 24.22 5.14
CA TRP A 159 5.21 22.99 5.48
C TRP A 159 5.71 22.27 4.23
N MET A 160 4.90 22.15 3.18
CA MET A 160 5.28 21.54 1.90
C MET A 160 6.51 22.17 1.23
N LYS A 161 6.80 23.44 1.53
CA LYS A 161 7.95 24.19 1.00
C LYS A 161 9.14 24.18 1.95
N SER A 162 8.96 23.66 3.17
CA SER A 162 10.01 23.62 4.17
C SER A 162 10.99 22.46 3.92
N ASP A 163 12.18 22.60 4.47
CA ASP A 163 13.21 21.55 4.51
C ASP A 163 12.85 20.38 5.44
N ARG A 164 11.71 20.47 6.16
CA ARG A 164 11.25 19.44 7.11
C ARG A 164 10.49 18.29 6.47
N VAL A 165 9.99 18.44 5.24
CA VAL A 165 9.17 17.42 4.56
C VAL A 165 9.95 16.13 4.36
N ASP A 166 11.14 16.20 3.79
CA ASP A 166 11.91 15.01 3.43
C ASP A 166 12.45 14.27 4.66
N PRO A 167 12.98 14.94 5.72
CA PRO A 167 13.30 14.28 6.99
C PRO A 167 12.10 13.61 7.65
N TRP A 168 10.93 14.28 7.67
CA TRP A 168 9.70 13.70 8.21
C TRP A 168 9.31 12.45 7.43
N LEU A 169 9.25 12.53 6.10
CA LEU A 169 8.87 11.40 5.24
C LEU A 169 9.80 10.20 5.44
N LYS A 170 11.13 10.42 5.57
CA LYS A 170 12.09 9.35 5.88
C LYS A 170 11.82 8.69 7.23
N SER A 171 11.69 9.50 8.29
CA SER A 171 11.47 9.00 9.64
C SER A 171 10.14 8.23 9.74
N THR A 172 9.08 8.80 9.19
CA THR A 172 7.74 8.18 9.13
C THR A 172 7.79 6.86 8.38
N TYR A 173 8.47 6.79 7.23
CA TYR A 173 8.56 5.55 6.47
C TYR A 173 9.30 4.45 7.24
N VAL A 174 10.38 4.79 7.93
CA VAL A 174 11.12 3.84 8.79
C VAL A 174 10.21 3.27 9.89
N SER A 175 9.46 4.12 10.60
CA SER A 175 8.53 3.66 11.65
C SER A 175 7.38 2.82 11.08
N LEU A 176 6.87 3.15 9.90
CA LEU A 176 5.85 2.34 9.22
C LEU A 176 6.41 0.98 8.77
N GLU A 177 7.65 0.93 8.26
CA GLU A 177 8.31 -0.30 7.83
C GLU A 177 8.67 -1.22 9.01
N SER A 178 9.08 -0.66 10.15
CA SER A 178 9.42 -1.42 11.37
C SER A 178 8.21 -1.77 12.24
N CYS A 179 7.02 -1.30 11.89
CA CYS A 179 5.81 -1.35 12.71
C CYS A 179 5.96 -0.70 14.10
N GLU A 180 6.86 0.27 14.25
CA GLU A 180 6.99 1.11 15.44
C GLU A 180 5.95 2.24 15.41
N LEU A 181 4.68 1.87 15.42
CA LEU A 181 3.56 2.81 15.19
C LEU A 181 3.46 3.91 16.26
N ASP A 182 3.88 3.62 17.49
CA ASP A 182 3.90 4.59 18.60
C ASP A 182 4.98 5.67 18.45
N ALA A 183 5.97 5.46 17.59
CA ALA A 183 7.01 6.44 17.28
C ALA A 183 6.58 7.45 16.19
N LEU A 184 5.39 7.26 15.61
CA LEU A 184 4.89 8.14 14.56
C LEU A 184 4.42 9.48 15.14
N HIS A 185 4.81 10.55 14.43
CA HIS A 185 4.37 11.90 14.72
C HIS A 185 3.86 12.56 13.45
N LEU A 186 2.79 13.34 13.58
CA LEU A 186 2.30 14.19 12.49
C LEU A 186 3.26 15.37 12.28
N PRO A 187 3.32 15.94 11.07
CA PRO A 187 4.29 16.99 10.75
C PRO A 187 3.94 18.39 11.31
N PHE A 188 2.83 18.54 12.04
CA PHE A 188 2.28 19.80 12.56
C PHE A 188 1.85 19.67 14.03
#